data_AF-A0A2R7JPV0-F1
#
_entry.id   AF-A0A2R7JPV0-F1
#
_cell.length_a   1.000
_cell.length_b   1.000
_cell.length_c   1.000
_cell.angle_alpha   90.00
_cell.angle_beta   90.00
_cell.angle_gamma   90.00
#
_symmetry.space_group_name_H-M   'P 1'
#
loop_
_entity.id
_entity.type
_entity.pdbx_description
1 polymer ?
#
loop_
_entity_poly.entity_id
_entity_poly.type
_entity_poly.pdbx_seq_one_letter_code
_entity_poly.pdbx_strand_id
1 'polypeptide(L)'
;LYILLFIYAAFSKMLDFENFQVQLGQSPLLSAFASWISWVVVTIEIVISILLCIPKFRRLGLFIAFSLMIMFTAYIFIVLHYSSFVPCSCGGILEKMSWDIHLGFNIVFVLLAAFAFLLQSDLMTKEKGNTNNTAVKKIIITSVFSIVIVVALFLFSEEIMHYENPFIRRYPNHAATLQDQKDIKFNSYYIAGFATERIYLGNSTAPLQVLSLDKTLKNKRMEKITFDPKKIPFSMVRIGVRGKYFYLKDGTVPVIFRGTTSDWKINKELQGIHYYDQAEPMDSATIVFRSNNGKNLANIIGVFRFGAKKKIEYKGTLLQKQIDGVFDTDGKLLYTENPNRIIYLYYYRNEFIVADKTGELQFRGHTIDTTTKAKIKVSYLENHTVRKMSAPPFIVNANAAVCQNLLFVYSKIKGKYENEKLWEQASIIDVYDLNKNAYLMSFPVYNIGKYKLKNFIVTPSYLYALIGNEIVIYDLKPVLKKEMKSVDLIKD
;
A
#
# COMPACT_ATOMS: atom_id res chain seq x y z
N LEU A 1 -16.92 -24.03 34.33
CA LEU A 1 -16.32 -22.78 33.81
C LEU A 1 -15.94 -22.90 32.34
N TYR A 2 -14.96 -23.74 31.98
CA TYR A 2 -14.51 -23.92 30.60
C TYR A 2 -15.61 -24.26 29.57
N ILE A 3 -16.57 -25.11 29.94
CA ILE A 3 -17.73 -25.43 29.09
C ILE A 3 -18.50 -24.15 28.71
N LEU A 4 -18.81 -23.30 29.69
CA LEU A 4 -19.54 -22.05 29.45
C LEU A 4 -18.73 -21.09 28.59
N LEU A 5 -17.43 -20.96 28.85
CA LEU A 5 -16.53 -20.11 28.07
C LEU A 5 -16.53 -20.50 26.59
N PHE A 6 -16.28 -21.78 26.29
CA PHE A 6 -16.15 -22.23 24.90
C PHE A 6 -17.48 -22.30 24.17
N ILE A 7 -18.58 -22.65 24.83
CA ILE A 7 -19.91 -22.57 24.22
C ILE A 7 -20.23 -21.12 23.85
N TYR A 8 -20.04 -20.18 24.79
CA TYR A 8 -20.27 -18.76 24.53
C TYR A 8 -19.40 -18.25 23.37
N ALA A 9 -18.10 -18.56 23.42
CA ALA A 9 -17.14 -18.14 22.41
C ALA A 9 -17.46 -18.70 21.01
N ALA A 10 -17.87 -19.97 20.92
CA ALA A 10 -18.23 -20.60 19.65
C ALA A 10 -19.54 -20.02 19.09
N PHE A 11 -20.59 -19.93 19.91
CA PHE A 11 -21.89 -19.41 19.48
C PHE A 11 -21.80 -17.94 19.06
N SER A 12 -21.08 -17.10 19.82
CA SER A 12 -20.88 -15.69 19.47
C SER A 12 -20.17 -15.53 18.13
N LYS A 13 -19.19 -16.39 17.80
CA LYS A 13 -18.49 -16.37 16.50
C LYS A 13 -19.35 -16.92 15.37
N MET A 14 -20.18 -17.92 15.66
CA MET A 14 -21.04 -18.54 14.65
C MET A 14 -22.18 -17.62 14.22
N LEU A 15 -22.76 -16.85 15.16
CA LEU A 15 -23.82 -15.88 14.87
C LEU A 15 -23.36 -14.74 13.96
N ASP A 16 -22.07 -14.37 14.02
CA ASP A 16 -21.49 -13.32 13.20
C ASP A 16 -20.17 -13.78 12.56
N PHE A 17 -20.26 -14.90 11.84
CA PHE A 17 -19.08 -15.59 11.30
C PHE A 17 -18.34 -14.75 10.26
N GLU A 18 -19.05 -13.98 9.44
CA GLU A 18 -18.45 -13.11 8.43
C GLU A 18 -17.57 -12.03 9.07
N ASN A 19 -18.08 -11.33 10.10
CA ASN A 19 -17.28 -10.33 10.81
C ASN A 19 -16.13 -10.99 11.57
N PHE A 20 -16.34 -12.15 12.20
CA PHE A 20 -15.24 -12.88 12.84
C PHE A 20 -14.13 -13.23 11.84
N GLN A 21 -14.48 -13.72 10.65
CA GLN A 21 -13.51 -14.02 9.60
C GLN A 21 -12.79 -12.76 9.11
N VAL A 22 -13.49 -11.63 8.97
CA VAL A 22 -12.88 -10.34 8.59
C VAL A 22 -11.94 -9.84 9.68
N GLN A 23 -12.32 -9.91 10.96
CA GLN A 23 -11.47 -9.51 12.08
C GLN A 23 -10.21 -10.37 12.18
N LEU A 24 -10.33 -11.70 11.98
CA LEU A 24 -9.18 -12.59 11.82
C LEU A 24 -8.32 -12.22 10.61
N GLY A 25 -8.97 -11.85 9.49
CA GLY A 25 -8.34 -11.37 8.26
C GLY A 25 -7.55 -10.08 8.43
N GLN A 26 -7.91 -9.27 9.42
CA GLN A 26 -7.22 -8.04 9.81
C GLN A 26 -6.13 -8.30 10.85
N SER A 27 -6.04 -9.51 11.41
CA SER A 27 -4.98 -9.86 12.34
C SER A 27 -3.65 -10.10 11.62
N PRO A 28 -2.57 -9.40 12.00
CA PRO A 28 -1.23 -9.53 11.41
C PRO A 28 -0.71 -10.98 11.29
N LEU A 29 -1.05 -11.82 12.27
CA LEU A 29 -0.57 -13.20 12.38
C LEU A 29 -1.46 -14.20 11.62
N LEU A 30 -2.75 -13.91 11.49
CA LEU A 30 -3.75 -14.87 11.00
C LEU A 30 -4.37 -14.45 9.67
N SER A 31 -4.03 -13.28 9.13
CA SER A 31 -4.62 -12.71 7.91
C SER A 31 -4.54 -13.66 6.73
N ALA A 32 -3.36 -14.23 6.46
CA ALA A 32 -3.12 -15.18 5.38
C ALA A 32 -3.97 -16.46 5.50
N PHE A 33 -4.37 -16.81 6.72
CA PHE A 33 -5.00 -18.08 7.07
C PHE A 33 -6.44 -17.93 7.55
N ALA A 34 -6.97 -16.70 7.60
CA ALA A 34 -8.23 -16.36 8.24
C ALA A 34 -9.42 -17.18 7.74
N SER A 35 -9.43 -17.51 6.44
CA SER A 35 -10.49 -18.30 5.83
C SER A 35 -10.63 -19.70 6.40
N TRP A 36 -9.54 -20.41 6.69
CA TRP A 36 -9.63 -21.78 7.22
C TRP A 36 -9.49 -21.81 8.74
N ILE A 37 -8.69 -20.89 9.33
CA ILE A 37 -8.55 -20.76 10.78
C ILE A 37 -9.88 -20.38 11.44
N SER A 38 -10.70 -19.55 10.81
CA SER A 38 -12.03 -19.21 11.34
C SER A 38 -12.90 -20.45 11.58
N TRP A 39 -12.97 -21.37 10.60
CA TRP A 39 -13.66 -22.66 10.77
C TRP A 39 -13.02 -23.57 11.82
N VAL A 40 -11.69 -23.67 11.82
CA VAL A 40 -10.96 -24.52 12.75
C VAL A 40 -11.17 -24.07 14.20
N VAL A 41 -11.10 -22.76 14.47
CA VAL A 41 -11.30 -22.21 15.82
C VAL A 41 -12.69 -22.54 16.34
N VAL A 42 -13.75 -22.22 15.59
CA VAL A 42 -15.14 -22.50 16.01
C VAL A 42 -15.36 -24.01 16.22
N THR A 43 -14.82 -24.84 15.32
CA THR A 43 -14.95 -26.30 15.43
C THR A 43 -14.26 -26.84 16.68
N ILE A 44 -13.03 -26.40 16.97
CA ILE A 44 -12.29 -26.83 18.15
C ILE A 44 -13.01 -26.36 19.43
N GLU A 45 -13.54 -25.14 19.47
CA GLU A 45 -14.29 -24.62 20.63
C GLU A 45 -15.54 -25.48 20.93
N ILE A 46 -16.28 -25.89 19.90
CA ILE A 46 -17.43 -26.80 20.04
C ILE A 46 -16.98 -28.19 20.51
N VAL A 47 -15.94 -28.75 19.88
CA VAL A 47 -15.41 -30.08 20.23
C VAL A 47 -14.92 -30.10 21.69
N ILE A 48 -14.19 -29.09 22.15
CA ILE A 48 -13.77 -28.97 23.55
C ILE A 48 -14.99 -28.96 24.47
N SER A 49 -16.02 -28.17 24.14
CA SER A 49 -17.25 -28.09 24.93
C SER A 49 -17.92 -29.46 25.10
N ILE A 50 -18.03 -30.22 24.01
CA ILE A 50 -18.59 -31.58 24.01
C ILE A 50 -17.72 -32.55 24.83
N LEU A 51 -16.40 -32.54 24.62
CA LEU A 51 -15.47 -33.43 25.33
C LEU A 51 -15.48 -33.18 26.85
N LEU A 52 -15.68 -31.93 27.28
CA LEU A 52 -15.75 -31.57 28.70
C LEU A 52 -17.07 -32.01 29.36
N CYS A 53 -18.18 -32.03 28.61
CA CYS A 53 -19.48 -32.50 29.09
C CYS A 53 -19.47 -34.01 29.36
N ILE A 54 -18.80 -34.79 28.52
CA ILE A 54 -18.76 -36.26 28.64
C ILE A 54 -17.70 -36.68 29.67
N PRO A 55 -18.06 -37.32 30.82
CA PRO A 55 -17.11 -37.65 31.88
C PRO A 55 -15.90 -38.46 31.42
N LYS A 56 -16.12 -39.40 30.49
CA LYS A 56 -15.07 -40.26 29.91
C LYS A 56 -14.00 -39.47 29.15
N PHE A 57 -14.37 -38.37 28.50
CA PHE A 57 -13.47 -37.57 27.65
C PHE A 57 -13.00 -36.28 28.32
N ARG A 58 -13.46 -35.97 29.53
CA ARG A 58 -13.20 -34.70 30.21
C ARG A 58 -11.71 -34.36 30.36
N ARG A 59 -10.85 -35.35 30.62
CA ARG A 59 -9.40 -35.15 30.73
C ARG A 59 -8.78 -34.72 29.39
N LEU A 60 -9.22 -35.34 28.29
CA LEU A 60 -8.78 -34.97 26.95
C LEU A 60 -9.29 -33.57 26.59
N GLY A 61 -10.58 -33.28 26.87
CA GLY A 61 -11.15 -31.95 26.69
C GLY A 61 -10.39 -30.87 27.45
N LEU A 62 -10.00 -31.13 28.71
CA LEU A 62 -9.21 -30.19 29.51
C LEU A 62 -7.80 -29.97 28.95
N PHE A 63 -7.17 -31.03 28.42
CA PHE A 63 -5.85 -30.93 27.79
C PHE A 63 -5.88 -30.11 26.49
N ILE A 64 -6.88 -30.32 25.64
CA ILE A 64 -7.07 -29.55 24.40
C ILE A 64 -7.43 -28.09 24.73
N ALA A 65 -8.31 -27.87 25.72
CA ALA A 65 -8.63 -26.55 26.24
C ALA A 65 -7.38 -25.81 26.72
N PHE A 66 -6.52 -26.47 27.49
CA PHE A 66 -5.26 -25.91 27.97
C PHE A 66 -4.35 -25.48 26.81
N SER A 67 -4.16 -26.36 25.82
CA SER A 67 -3.36 -26.07 24.63
C SER A 67 -3.91 -24.85 23.85
N LEU A 68 -5.22 -24.82 23.58
CA LEU A 68 -5.85 -23.72 22.85
C LEU A 68 -5.72 -22.38 23.61
N MET A 69 -5.88 -22.39 24.93
CA MET A 69 -5.70 -21.20 25.76
C MET A 69 -4.27 -20.69 25.74
N ILE A 70 -3.27 -21.58 25.73
CA ILE A 70 -1.86 -21.17 25.56
C ILE A 70 -1.63 -20.57 24.18
N MET A 71 -2.15 -21.21 23.12
CA MET A 71 -2.02 -20.67 21.76
C MET A 71 -2.62 -19.27 21.67
N PHE A 72 -3.80 -19.05 22.26
CA PHE A 72 -4.45 -17.74 22.26
C PHE A 72 -3.70 -16.71 23.12
N THR A 73 -3.12 -17.14 24.25
CA THR A 73 -2.25 -16.29 25.10
C THR A 73 -1.00 -15.86 24.35
N ALA A 74 -0.30 -16.80 23.70
CA ALA A 74 0.89 -16.54 22.90
C ALA A 74 0.57 -15.61 21.71
N TYR A 75 -0.56 -15.84 21.04
CA TYR A 75 -1.06 -14.99 19.98
C TYR A 75 -1.26 -13.54 20.44
N ILE A 76 -2.00 -13.32 21.54
CA ILE A 76 -2.22 -11.97 22.10
C ILE A 76 -0.89 -11.32 22.49
N PHE A 77 0.00 -12.07 23.14
CA PHE A 77 1.30 -11.57 23.54
C PHE A 77 2.14 -11.11 22.34
N ILE A 78 2.19 -11.90 21.27
CA ILE A 78 2.91 -11.55 20.04
C ILE A 78 2.30 -10.31 19.38
N VAL A 79 0.97 -10.24 19.28
CA VAL A 79 0.28 -9.08 18.69
C VAL A 79 0.58 -7.80 19.48
N LEU A 80 0.59 -7.86 20.81
CA LEU A 80 0.86 -6.69 21.66
C LEU A 80 2.31 -6.19 21.60
N HIS A 81 3.28 -7.09 21.48
CA HIS A 81 4.70 -6.73 21.63
C HIS A 81 5.49 -6.68 20.31
N TYR A 82 5.07 -7.43 19.30
CA TYR A 82 5.84 -7.61 18.06
C TYR A 82 5.09 -7.15 16.81
N SER A 83 3.78 -6.94 16.89
CA SER A 83 3.02 -6.49 15.72
C SER A 83 3.12 -4.97 15.51
N SER A 84 3.13 -4.57 14.23
CA SER A 84 3.11 -3.16 13.82
C SER A 84 1.78 -2.45 14.08
N PHE A 85 0.71 -3.20 14.31
CA PHE A 85 -0.60 -2.69 14.71
C PHE A 85 -1.41 -3.77 15.45
N VAL A 86 -2.33 -3.31 16.29
CA VAL A 86 -3.26 -4.14 17.05
C VAL A 86 -4.63 -4.05 16.38
N PRO A 87 -5.21 -5.18 15.90
CA PRO A 87 -6.53 -5.17 15.29
C PRO A 87 -7.63 -4.93 16.33
N CYS A 88 -8.86 -4.66 15.89
CA CYS A 88 -10.02 -4.70 16.77
C CYS A 88 -10.17 -6.09 17.41
N SER A 89 -10.59 -6.14 18.67
CA SER A 89 -10.73 -7.41 19.41
C SER A 89 -11.88 -8.24 18.85
N CYS A 90 -11.66 -9.53 18.62
CA CYS A 90 -12.69 -10.41 18.07
C CYS A 90 -13.62 -10.99 19.16
N GLY A 91 -14.94 -10.79 19.05
CA GLY A 91 -15.95 -11.68 19.64
C GLY A 91 -16.79 -11.13 20.81
N GLY A 92 -18.00 -10.67 20.53
CA GLY A 92 -19.09 -10.58 21.52
C GLY A 92 -18.78 -9.74 22.77
N ILE A 93 -19.01 -10.27 23.98
CA ILE A 93 -18.69 -9.57 25.24
C ILE A 93 -17.18 -9.39 25.41
N LEU A 94 -16.38 -10.28 24.83
CA LEU A 94 -14.92 -10.18 24.83
C LEU A 94 -14.45 -9.04 23.91
N GLU A 95 -15.14 -8.73 22.82
CA GLU A 95 -14.84 -7.56 21.97
C GLU A 95 -14.80 -6.21 22.73
N LYS A 96 -15.50 -6.11 23.87
CA LYS A 96 -15.53 -4.89 24.70
C LYS A 96 -14.36 -4.75 25.67
N MET A 97 -13.53 -5.78 25.85
CA MET A 97 -12.36 -5.73 26.73
C MET A 97 -11.12 -5.27 25.95
N SER A 98 -10.24 -4.52 26.62
CA SER A 98 -8.93 -4.20 26.03
C SER A 98 -8.06 -5.46 25.89
N TRP A 99 -7.09 -5.43 24.98
CA TRP A 99 -6.17 -6.54 24.74
C TRP A 99 -5.37 -6.95 25.98
N ASP A 100 -4.99 -6.01 26.84
CA ASP A 100 -4.28 -6.31 28.09
C ASP A 100 -5.18 -7.06 29.09
N ILE A 101 -6.45 -6.67 29.19
CA ILE A 101 -7.45 -7.36 30.01
C ILE A 101 -7.69 -8.78 29.48
N HIS A 102 -7.77 -8.92 28.15
CA HIS A 102 -7.86 -10.22 27.49
C HIS A 102 -6.65 -11.13 27.75
N LEU A 103 -5.45 -10.57 27.73
CA LEU A 103 -4.25 -11.33 28.07
C LEU A 103 -4.33 -11.84 29.51
N GLY A 104 -4.69 -10.97 30.46
CA GLY A 104 -4.89 -11.34 31.87
C GLY A 104 -5.98 -12.41 32.05
N PHE A 105 -7.13 -12.25 31.39
CA PHE A 105 -8.20 -13.24 31.39
C PHE A 105 -7.72 -14.62 30.93
N ASN A 106 -6.99 -14.67 29.81
CA ASN A 106 -6.47 -15.93 29.28
C ASN A 106 -5.44 -16.59 30.21
N ILE A 107 -4.53 -15.80 30.78
CA ILE A 107 -3.53 -16.30 31.74
C ILE A 107 -4.21 -16.95 32.95
N VAL A 108 -5.25 -16.32 33.51
CA VAL A 108 -6.03 -16.89 34.63
C VAL A 108 -6.61 -18.25 34.25
N PHE A 109 -7.22 -18.37 33.07
CA PHE A 109 -7.76 -19.64 32.61
C PHE A 109 -6.66 -20.69 32.39
N VAL A 110 -5.53 -20.34 31.77
CA VAL A 110 -4.37 -21.24 31.63
C VAL A 110 -3.93 -21.80 32.99
N LEU A 111 -3.81 -20.95 34.01
CA LEU A 111 -3.45 -21.36 35.37
C LEU A 111 -4.52 -22.28 35.99
N LEU A 112 -5.81 -21.99 35.79
CA LEU A 112 -6.91 -22.84 36.26
C LEU A 112 -6.90 -24.22 35.59
N ALA A 113 -6.64 -24.29 34.28
CA ALA A 113 -6.52 -25.58 33.59
C ALA A 113 -5.28 -26.37 34.03
N ALA A 114 -4.14 -25.70 34.24
CA ALA A 114 -2.94 -26.34 34.79
C ALA A 114 -3.21 -26.92 36.18
N PHE A 115 -3.83 -26.14 37.07
CA PHE A 115 -4.20 -26.57 38.41
C PHE A 115 -5.19 -27.75 38.38
N ALA A 116 -6.23 -27.68 37.55
CA ALA A 116 -7.19 -28.76 37.39
C ALA A 116 -6.54 -30.05 36.86
N PHE A 117 -5.57 -29.94 35.94
CA PHE A 117 -4.85 -31.09 35.40
C PHE A 117 -3.94 -31.73 36.44
N LEU A 118 -3.25 -30.93 37.27
CA LEU A 118 -2.41 -31.40 38.38
C LEU A 118 -3.23 -32.06 39.49
N LEU A 119 -4.39 -31.48 39.84
CA LEU A 119 -5.29 -32.07 40.83
C LEU A 119 -5.85 -33.41 40.35
N GLN A 120 -6.25 -33.48 39.08
CA GLN A 120 -6.76 -34.72 38.48
C GLN A 120 -5.65 -35.78 38.36
N SER A 121 -4.40 -35.39 38.08
CA SER A 121 -3.30 -36.35 38.08
C SER A 121 -2.99 -36.87 39.47
N ASP A 122 -2.97 -36.01 40.50
CA ASP A 122 -2.69 -36.40 41.88
C ASP A 122 -3.68 -37.46 42.40
N LEU A 123 -4.98 -37.25 42.15
CA LEU A 123 -6.04 -38.20 42.49
C LEU A 123 -5.83 -39.57 41.82
N MET A 124 -5.43 -39.59 40.55
CA MET A 124 -5.18 -40.84 39.80
C MET A 124 -3.85 -41.50 40.17
N THR A 125 -2.83 -40.74 40.58
CA THR A 125 -1.53 -41.28 41.02
C THR A 125 -1.61 -41.91 42.41
N LYS A 126 -2.47 -41.40 43.31
CA LYS A 126 -2.76 -42.04 44.60
C LYS A 126 -3.34 -43.45 44.43
N GLU A 127 -4.10 -43.71 43.37
CA GLU A 127 -4.62 -45.05 43.06
C GLU A 127 -3.59 -46.00 42.41
N LYS A 128 -2.56 -45.49 41.73
CA LYS A 128 -1.62 -46.29 40.90
C LYS A 128 -0.15 -46.25 41.34
N GLY A 129 0.18 -45.61 42.46
CA GLY A 129 1.54 -45.62 43.05
C GLY A 129 2.64 -44.99 42.18
N ASN A 130 2.30 -44.10 41.25
CA ASN A 130 3.25 -43.49 40.32
C ASN A 130 3.43 -41.98 40.58
N THR A 131 4.57 -41.39 40.21
CA THR A 131 4.95 -40.02 40.57
C THR A 131 4.31 -38.93 39.69
N ASN A 132 4.00 -37.79 40.33
CA ASN A 132 3.37 -36.59 39.74
C ASN A 132 4.24 -35.88 38.66
N ASN A 133 5.52 -36.24 38.53
CA ASN A 133 6.47 -35.70 37.54
C ASN A 133 6.01 -35.88 36.08
N THR A 134 5.16 -36.86 35.80
CA THR A 134 4.64 -37.09 34.44
C THR A 134 3.61 -36.05 34.01
N ALA A 135 2.83 -35.49 34.93
CA ALA A 135 1.82 -34.48 34.64
C ALA A 135 2.46 -33.11 34.34
N VAL A 136 3.44 -32.71 35.15
CA VAL A 136 4.21 -31.47 34.96
C VAL A 136 4.94 -31.49 33.61
N LYS A 137 5.59 -32.61 33.27
CA LYS A 137 6.24 -32.78 31.95
C LYS A 137 5.26 -32.58 30.80
N LYS A 138 4.04 -33.14 30.88
CA LYS A 138 3.02 -32.95 29.84
C LYS A 138 2.61 -31.48 29.71
N ILE A 139 2.37 -30.78 30.82
CA ILE A 139 2.05 -29.34 30.82
C ILE A 139 3.15 -28.55 30.12
N ILE A 140 4.42 -28.75 30.47
CA ILE A 140 5.56 -28.02 29.89
C ILE A 140 5.67 -28.31 28.39
N ILE A 141 5.67 -29.58 28.00
CA ILE A 141 5.81 -29.98 26.59
C ILE A 141 4.69 -29.38 25.74
N THR A 142 3.44 -29.47 26.21
CA THR A 142 2.30 -28.90 25.51
C THR A 142 2.39 -27.39 25.42
N SER A 143 2.81 -26.71 26.50
CA SER A 143 3.00 -25.26 26.50
C SER A 143 4.02 -24.82 25.45
N VAL A 144 5.19 -25.46 25.44
CA VAL A 144 6.25 -25.17 24.46
C VAL A 144 5.76 -25.44 23.04
N PHE A 145 5.11 -26.58 22.81
CA PHE A 145 4.60 -26.94 21.49
C PHE A 145 3.54 -25.95 20.97
N SER A 146 2.58 -25.56 21.82
CA SER A 146 1.57 -24.54 21.49
C SER A 146 2.19 -23.19 21.14
N ILE A 147 3.21 -22.75 21.89
CA ILE A 147 3.93 -21.50 21.60
C ILE A 147 4.69 -21.60 20.27
N VAL A 148 5.41 -22.70 20.03
CA VAL A 148 6.18 -22.93 18.79
C VAL A 148 5.26 -22.91 17.57
N ILE A 149 4.07 -23.53 17.64
CA ILE A 149 3.09 -23.47 16.55
C ILE A 149 2.70 -22.03 16.23
N VAL A 150 2.39 -21.22 17.24
CA VAL A 150 1.97 -19.83 17.04
C VAL A 150 3.11 -18.98 16.48
N VAL A 151 4.34 -19.18 16.96
CA VAL A 151 5.53 -18.49 16.43
C VAL A 151 5.78 -18.89 14.97
N ALA A 152 5.67 -20.17 14.63
CA ALA A 152 5.81 -20.63 13.25
C ALA A 152 4.74 -20.00 12.34
N LEU A 153 3.47 -20.01 12.76
CA LEU A 153 2.38 -19.37 12.02
C LEU A 153 2.64 -17.87 11.80
N PHE A 154 3.19 -17.18 12.80
CA PHE A 154 3.57 -15.77 12.69
C PHE A 154 4.63 -15.52 11.62
N LEU A 155 5.72 -16.29 11.64
CA LEU A 155 6.80 -16.14 10.68
C LEU A 155 6.34 -16.44 9.25
N PHE A 156 5.55 -17.51 9.05
CA PHE A 156 4.96 -17.82 7.75
C PHE A 156 3.96 -16.75 7.28
N SER A 157 3.12 -16.22 8.19
CA SER A 157 2.18 -15.15 7.84
C SER A 157 2.92 -13.89 7.37
N GLU A 158 4.00 -13.49 8.05
CA GLU A 158 4.82 -12.34 7.63
C GLU A 158 5.39 -12.53 6.22
N GLU A 159 5.92 -13.71 5.91
CA GLU A 159 6.48 -14.01 4.60
C GLU A 159 5.41 -13.96 3.49
N ILE A 160 4.27 -14.62 3.69
CA ILE A 160 3.14 -14.63 2.75
C ILE A 160 2.63 -13.21 2.50
N MET A 161 2.48 -12.42 3.55
CA MET A 161 1.96 -11.05 3.45
C MET A 161 2.89 -10.10 2.69
N HIS A 162 4.19 -10.35 2.69
CA HIS A 162 5.16 -9.53 1.96
C HIS A 162 5.36 -9.96 0.50
N TYR A 163 5.25 -11.25 0.20
CA TYR A 163 5.71 -11.78 -1.10
C TYR A 163 4.65 -12.53 -1.92
N GLU A 164 3.59 -13.06 -1.30
CA GLU A 164 2.61 -13.91 -2.01
C GLU A 164 1.32 -13.17 -2.42
N ASN A 165 1.23 -11.86 -2.20
CA ASN A 165 0.10 -11.01 -2.60
C ASN A 165 -1.29 -11.59 -2.23
N PRO A 166 -1.59 -11.87 -0.95
CA PRO A 166 -2.90 -12.38 -0.55
C PRO A 166 -4.04 -11.34 -0.74
N PHE A 167 -3.70 -10.15 -1.23
CA PHE A 167 -4.54 -8.98 -1.37
C PHE A 167 -5.24 -8.56 -0.07
N ILE A 168 -4.46 -8.64 1.02
CA ILE A 168 -4.84 -8.20 2.36
C ILE A 168 -3.94 -7.02 2.73
N ARG A 169 -4.55 -5.90 3.11
CA ARG A 169 -3.83 -4.68 3.47
C ARG A 169 -3.44 -4.67 4.94
N ARG A 170 -2.27 -4.10 5.21
CA ARG A 170 -1.77 -3.80 6.56
C ARG A 170 -1.96 -2.32 6.82
N TYR A 171 -2.61 -1.97 7.94
CA TYR A 171 -2.83 -0.58 8.33
C TYR A 171 -2.11 -0.30 9.65
N PRO A 172 -0.82 0.08 9.62
CA PRO A 172 -0.12 0.55 10.80
C PRO A 172 -0.84 1.75 11.40
N ASN A 173 -0.85 1.82 12.73
CA ASN A 173 -1.48 2.93 13.44
C ASN A 173 -0.87 4.26 12.97
N HIS A 174 -1.74 5.11 12.40
CA HIS A 174 -1.41 6.47 11.99
C HIS A 174 -0.20 6.60 11.06
N ALA A 175 0.01 5.72 10.07
CA ALA A 175 1.14 5.85 9.14
C ALA A 175 1.25 7.25 8.48
N ALA A 176 0.10 7.89 8.24
CA ALA A 176 -0.02 9.29 7.86
C ALA A 176 -1.18 9.95 8.62
N THR A 177 -1.01 11.19 9.08
CA THR A 177 -2.06 11.95 9.79
C THR A 177 -2.28 13.31 9.14
N LEU A 178 -3.54 13.69 8.97
CA LEU A 178 -3.92 15.02 8.50
C LEU A 178 -3.28 16.10 9.40
N GLN A 179 -2.55 17.04 8.80
CA GLN A 179 -1.91 18.15 9.49
C GLN A 179 -2.60 19.48 9.18
N ASP A 180 -2.82 19.79 7.91
CA ASP A 180 -3.41 21.06 7.48
C ASP A 180 -4.13 20.90 6.14
N GLN A 181 -5.06 21.81 5.85
CA GLN A 181 -5.80 21.85 4.60
C GLN A 181 -6.09 23.28 4.16
N LYS A 182 -6.12 23.51 2.85
CA LYS A 182 -6.38 24.83 2.28
C LYS A 182 -7.19 24.75 1.01
N ASP A 183 -8.27 25.53 0.96
CA ASP A 183 -9.03 25.78 -0.27
C ASP A 183 -8.22 26.65 -1.24
N ILE A 184 -7.85 26.07 -2.39
CA ILE A 184 -7.14 26.73 -3.49
C ILE A 184 -8.08 27.34 -4.53
N LYS A 185 -9.39 27.38 -4.24
CA LYS A 185 -10.49 28.02 -4.98
C LYS A 185 -10.88 27.37 -6.31
N PHE A 186 -9.93 26.76 -7.01
CA PHE A 186 -10.15 26.19 -8.34
C PHE A 186 -9.71 24.73 -8.41
N ASN A 187 -10.47 23.91 -9.14
CA ASN A 187 -10.14 22.50 -9.41
C ASN A 187 -9.18 22.32 -10.61
N SER A 188 -8.82 23.39 -11.31
CA SER A 188 -7.93 23.38 -12.48
C SER A 188 -6.45 23.26 -12.11
N TYR A 189 -6.13 23.32 -10.81
CA TYR A 189 -4.79 23.09 -10.32
C TYR A 189 -4.39 21.60 -10.42
N TYR A 190 -3.10 21.38 -10.68
CA TYR A 190 -2.42 20.10 -10.62
C TYR A 190 -1.04 20.29 -9.98
N ILE A 191 -0.49 19.24 -9.37
CA ILE A 191 0.84 19.29 -8.74
C ILE A 191 1.90 19.37 -9.85
N ALA A 192 2.66 20.46 -9.86
CA ALA A 192 3.77 20.68 -10.78
C ALA A 192 5.10 20.15 -10.20
N GLY A 193 5.26 20.12 -8.89
CA GLY A 193 6.43 19.56 -8.23
C GLY A 193 6.65 20.13 -6.83
N PHE A 194 7.69 19.65 -6.14
CA PHE A 194 8.12 20.16 -4.85
C PHE A 194 9.60 20.54 -4.93
N ALA A 195 9.95 21.75 -4.51
CA ALA A 195 11.32 22.23 -4.49
C ALA A 195 11.48 23.39 -3.49
N THR A 196 12.67 23.52 -2.90
CA THR A 196 13.00 24.64 -2.01
C THR A 196 11.98 24.78 -0.86
N GLU A 197 11.60 23.65 -0.24
CA GLU A 197 10.60 23.58 0.85
C GLU A 197 9.20 24.11 0.51
N ARG A 198 8.85 24.14 -0.80
CA ARG A 198 7.55 24.60 -1.29
C ARG A 198 6.94 23.61 -2.27
N ILE A 199 5.63 23.47 -2.19
CA ILE A 199 4.82 22.77 -3.18
C ILE A 199 4.42 23.75 -4.29
N TYR A 200 4.55 23.34 -5.54
CA TYR A 200 4.17 24.13 -6.71
C TYR A 200 2.99 23.48 -7.41
N LEU A 201 1.97 24.29 -7.71
CA LEU A 201 0.77 23.91 -8.42
C LEU A 201 0.71 24.66 -9.75
N GLY A 202 0.68 23.92 -10.85
CA GLY A 202 0.37 24.46 -12.17
C GLY A 202 -1.13 24.53 -12.37
N ASN A 203 -1.58 25.37 -13.30
CA ASN A 203 -3.01 25.54 -13.60
C ASN A 203 -3.29 25.21 -15.07
N SER A 204 -4.21 24.28 -15.33
CA SER A 204 -4.52 23.87 -16.71
C SER A 204 -5.28 24.93 -17.51
N THR A 205 -5.94 25.90 -16.85
CA THR A 205 -6.63 27.02 -17.52
C THR A 205 -5.79 28.29 -17.56
N ALA A 206 -4.70 28.35 -16.79
CA ALA A 206 -3.77 29.48 -16.74
C ALA A 206 -2.31 28.97 -16.66
N PRO A 207 -1.78 28.35 -17.74
CA PRO A 207 -0.54 27.55 -17.70
C PRO A 207 0.74 28.35 -17.38
N LEU A 208 0.72 29.67 -17.55
CA LEU A 208 1.84 30.56 -17.20
C LEU A 208 1.76 31.09 -15.76
N GLN A 209 0.75 30.69 -14.99
CA GLN A 209 0.63 30.99 -13.57
C GLN A 209 0.94 29.75 -12.74
N VAL A 210 1.85 29.90 -11.79
CA VAL A 210 2.24 28.84 -10.87
C VAL A 210 1.98 29.30 -9.45
N LEU A 211 1.13 28.56 -8.75
CA LEU A 211 0.83 28.79 -7.34
C LEU A 211 1.85 28.03 -6.49
N SER A 212 2.61 28.72 -5.64
CA SER A 212 3.49 28.08 -4.66
C SER A 212 2.99 28.27 -3.23
N LEU A 213 3.10 27.22 -2.42
CA LEU A 213 2.70 27.21 -1.01
C LEU A 213 3.86 26.64 -0.17
N ASP A 214 4.05 27.18 1.03
CA ASP A 214 4.96 26.59 2.01
C ASP A 214 4.33 25.38 2.71
N LYS A 215 5.12 24.71 3.57
CA LYS A 215 4.67 23.56 4.36
C LYS A 215 3.50 23.85 5.31
N THR A 216 3.20 25.12 5.60
CA THR A 216 2.06 25.52 6.44
C THR A 216 0.81 25.85 5.64
N LEU A 217 0.88 25.83 4.30
CA LEU A 217 -0.17 26.30 3.38
C LEU A 217 -0.63 27.76 3.60
N LYS A 218 0.04 28.52 4.48
CA LYS A 218 -0.32 29.91 4.80
C LYS A 218 0.43 30.89 3.90
N ASN A 219 1.70 30.61 3.60
CA ASN A 219 2.50 31.48 2.73
C ASN A 219 2.26 31.12 1.25
N LYS A 220 1.25 31.76 0.67
CA LYS A 220 0.89 31.65 -0.75
C LYS A 220 1.69 32.64 -1.59
N ARG A 221 2.21 32.21 -2.74
CA ARG A 221 2.76 33.09 -3.79
C ARG A 221 2.21 32.70 -5.16
N MET A 222 2.00 33.69 -6.01
CA MET A 222 1.61 33.48 -7.40
C MET A 222 2.77 33.91 -8.29
N GLU A 223 3.40 32.94 -8.92
CA GLU A 223 4.56 33.13 -9.77
C GLU A 223 4.09 33.19 -11.23
N LYS A 224 4.62 34.14 -11.99
CA LYS A 224 4.26 34.32 -13.40
C LYS A 224 5.44 33.97 -14.29
N ILE A 225 5.27 32.99 -15.16
CA ILE A 225 6.27 32.63 -16.16
C ILE A 225 6.22 33.66 -17.28
N THR A 226 7.36 34.28 -17.55
CA THR A 226 7.51 35.14 -18.72
C THR A 226 7.89 34.27 -19.92
N PHE A 227 6.95 34.11 -20.85
CA PHE A 227 7.12 33.31 -22.04
C PHE A 227 6.47 33.97 -23.25
N ASP A 228 7.25 34.16 -24.31
CA ASP A 228 6.74 34.51 -25.64
C ASP A 228 6.79 33.23 -26.50
N PRO A 229 5.64 32.67 -26.90
CA PRO A 229 5.59 31.43 -27.65
C PRO A 229 6.13 31.55 -29.09
N LYS A 230 6.52 32.74 -29.58
CA LYS A 230 7.10 32.94 -30.93
C LYS A 230 6.36 32.19 -32.05
N LYS A 231 5.02 32.25 -32.06
CA LYS A 231 4.11 31.56 -33.01
C LYS A 231 4.02 30.03 -32.87
N ILE A 232 4.51 29.42 -31.79
CA ILE A 232 4.33 27.99 -31.53
C ILE A 232 2.88 27.74 -31.06
N PRO A 233 2.12 26.84 -31.73
CA PRO A 233 0.72 26.57 -31.42
C PRO A 233 0.59 25.57 -30.25
N PHE A 234 0.89 26.02 -29.04
CA PHE A 234 0.66 25.22 -27.84
C PHE A 234 -0.82 24.89 -27.64
N SER A 235 -1.11 23.69 -27.12
CA SER A 235 -2.47 23.21 -26.87
C SER A 235 -2.69 22.75 -25.43
N MET A 236 -1.71 22.08 -24.81
CA MET A 236 -1.82 21.55 -23.44
C MET A 236 -0.52 21.78 -22.67
N VAL A 237 -0.18 23.05 -22.47
CA VAL A 237 0.98 23.45 -21.69
C VAL A 237 0.86 22.97 -20.24
N ARG A 238 1.88 22.26 -19.78
CA ARG A 238 2.08 21.85 -18.39
C ARG A 238 3.46 22.24 -17.88
N ILE A 239 3.46 22.82 -16.70
CA ILE A 239 4.66 23.08 -15.89
C ILE A 239 5.02 21.86 -15.04
N GLY A 240 6.30 21.49 -15.03
CA GLY A 240 6.92 20.64 -14.01
C GLY A 240 8.03 21.39 -13.30
N VAL A 241 8.15 21.26 -11.98
CA VAL A 241 9.20 21.90 -11.16
C VAL A 241 10.08 20.82 -10.55
N ARG A 242 11.41 20.95 -10.72
CA ARG A 242 12.38 20.01 -10.19
C ARG A 242 13.70 20.72 -9.86
N GLY A 243 14.13 20.61 -8.60
CA GLY A 243 15.29 21.33 -8.09
C GLY A 243 15.16 22.84 -8.32
N LYS A 244 16.19 23.47 -8.89
CA LYS A 244 16.21 24.90 -9.20
C LYS A 244 15.57 25.28 -10.55
N TYR A 245 14.98 24.30 -11.25
CA TYR A 245 14.46 24.47 -12.60
C TYR A 245 12.96 24.22 -12.67
N PHE A 246 12.30 24.92 -13.59
CA PHE A 246 10.98 24.56 -14.07
C PHE A 246 11.04 24.21 -15.57
N TYR A 247 10.09 23.39 -16.00
CA TYR A 247 9.99 22.87 -17.35
C TYR A 247 8.58 23.13 -17.88
N LEU A 248 8.48 23.91 -18.94
CA LEU A 248 7.25 24.10 -19.70
C LEU A 248 7.21 23.06 -20.81
N LYS A 249 6.23 22.16 -20.72
CA LYS A 249 6.08 20.97 -21.54
C LYS A 249 4.73 21.02 -22.23
N ASP A 250 4.68 20.64 -23.50
CA ASP A 250 3.43 20.40 -24.22
C ASP A 250 3.64 19.15 -25.07
N GLY A 251 2.77 18.15 -24.90
CA GLY A 251 2.90 16.90 -25.64
C GLY A 251 2.60 17.02 -27.14
N THR A 252 1.83 18.03 -27.54
CA THR A 252 1.47 18.26 -28.94
C THR A 252 2.53 19.03 -29.72
N VAL A 253 3.56 19.52 -29.05
CA VAL A 253 4.68 20.22 -29.67
C VAL A 253 5.99 19.56 -29.22
N PRO A 254 6.88 19.14 -30.13
CA PRO A 254 8.10 18.40 -29.78
C PRO A 254 9.21 19.31 -29.20
N VAL A 255 8.87 20.13 -28.21
CA VAL A 255 9.76 21.08 -27.54
C VAL A 255 9.48 21.12 -26.04
N ILE A 256 10.54 21.28 -25.24
CA ILE A 256 10.44 21.55 -23.81
C ILE A 256 11.27 22.78 -23.51
N PHE A 257 10.69 23.76 -22.82
CA PHE A 257 11.43 24.94 -22.36
C PHE A 257 11.81 24.75 -20.90
N ARG A 258 13.03 25.12 -20.56
CA ARG A 258 13.55 25.12 -19.20
C ARG A 258 13.82 26.55 -18.75
N GLY A 259 13.44 26.85 -17.52
CA GLY A 259 13.77 28.09 -16.83
C GLY A 259 14.19 27.85 -15.39
N THR A 260 14.49 28.93 -14.67
CA THR A 260 14.91 28.91 -13.27
C THR A 260 13.78 29.33 -12.34
N THR A 261 13.66 28.68 -11.18
CA THR A 261 12.62 28.99 -10.19
C THR A 261 12.91 30.26 -9.37
N SER A 262 14.13 30.81 -9.47
CA SER A 262 14.51 32.06 -8.81
C SER A 262 13.92 33.30 -9.47
N ASP A 263 13.75 33.29 -10.79
CA ASP A 263 13.29 34.43 -11.58
C ASP A 263 12.09 34.12 -12.49
N TRP A 264 11.68 32.84 -12.57
CA TRP A 264 10.59 32.36 -13.42
C TRP A 264 10.72 32.72 -14.91
N LYS A 265 11.97 32.84 -15.38
CA LYS A 265 12.29 33.10 -16.79
C LYS A 265 12.81 31.86 -17.47
N ILE A 266 12.37 31.66 -18.71
CA ILE A 266 12.90 30.61 -19.59
C ILE A 266 14.30 31.00 -20.03
N ASN A 267 15.25 30.08 -19.86
CA ASN A 267 16.66 30.28 -20.21
C ASN A 267 17.16 29.29 -21.27
N LYS A 268 16.40 28.22 -21.55
CA LYS A 268 16.81 27.21 -22.52
C LYS A 268 15.62 26.58 -23.22
N GLU A 269 15.80 26.31 -24.51
CA GLU A 269 14.91 25.49 -25.31
C GLU A 269 15.59 24.14 -25.57
N LEU A 270 14.95 23.05 -25.14
CA LEU A 270 15.47 21.69 -25.25
C LEU A 270 14.94 21.03 -26.54
N GLN A 271 15.52 21.42 -27.67
CA GLN A 271 15.08 20.97 -28.99
C GLN A 271 15.52 19.55 -29.35
N GLY A 272 14.65 18.85 -30.09
CA GLY A 272 14.91 17.54 -30.68
C GLY A 272 14.35 16.36 -29.89
N ILE A 273 13.46 16.60 -28.92
CA ILE A 273 12.58 15.57 -28.38
C ILE A 273 11.48 15.26 -29.42
N HIS A 274 10.95 14.05 -29.47
CA HIS A 274 9.81 13.71 -30.32
C HIS A 274 8.49 13.93 -29.57
N TYR A 275 7.34 13.78 -30.25
CA TYR A 275 6.02 13.85 -29.61
C TYR A 275 5.92 12.87 -28.43
N TYR A 276 5.33 13.35 -27.34
CA TYR A 276 5.16 12.60 -26.10
C TYR A 276 3.81 12.95 -25.48
N ASP A 277 3.27 12.05 -24.69
CA ASP A 277 2.04 12.31 -23.92
C ASP A 277 2.33 12.41 -22.41
N GLN A 278 3.47 11.85 -21.97
CA GLN A 278 4.04 12.05 -20.65
C GLN A 278 5.54 12.33 -20.75
N ALA A 279 6.03 13.24 -19.93
CA ALA A 279 7.46 13.53 -19.85
C ALA A 279 7.82 13.95 -18.43
N GLU A 280 8.83 13.31 -17.87
CA GLU A 280 9.37 13.60 -16.54
C GLU A 280 10.83 14.03 -16.68
N PRO A 281 11.17 15.29 -16.32
CA PRO A 281 12.56 15.73 -16.27
C PRO A 281 13.33 14.88 -15.24
N MET A 282 14.48 14.37 -15.63
CA MET A 282 15.36 13.60 -14.75
C MET A 282 16.43 14.51 -14.14
N ASP A 283 16.98 15.40 -14.95
CA ASP A 283 17.94 16.41 -14.55
C ASP A 283 17.77 17.67 -15.42
N SER A 284 18.76 18.55 -15.45
CA SER A 284 18.71 19.81 -16.22
C SER A 284 18.67 19.67 -17.75
N ALA A 285 19.01 18.50 -18.30
CA ALA A 285 19.17 18.22 -19.73
C ALA A 285 18.61 16.86 -20.18
N THR A 286 18.29 15.96 -19.24
CA THR A 286 17.76 14.62 -19.50
C THR A 286 16.29 14.52 -19.14
N ILE A 287 15.49 13.92 -20.03
CA ILE A 287 14.05 13.76 -19.87
C ILE A 287 13.67 12.33 -20.23
N VAL A 288 12.98 11.63 -19.34
CA VAL A 288 12.30 10.39 -19.69
C VAL A 288 10.89 10.73 -20.16
N PHE A 289 10.45 10.09 -21.24
CA PHE A 289 9.14 10.37 -21.82
C PHE A 289 8.46 9.10 -22.32
N ARG A 290 7.14 9.14 -22.40
CA ARG A 290 6.31 8.15 -23.10
C ARG A 290 5.84 8.76 -24.41
N SER A 291 5.88 7.97 -25.46
CA SER A 291 5.41 8.32 -26.79
C SER A 291 4.58 7.17 -27.36
N ASN A 292 3.67 7.46 -28.26
CA ASN A 292 2.89 6.47 -29.02
C ASN A 292 3.53 6.15 -30.39
N ASN A 293 4.82 6.44 -30.56
CA ASN A 293 5.57 6.17 -31.80
C ASN A 293 6.08 4.71 -31.91
N GLY A 294 5.63 3.80 -31.05
CA GLY A 294 5.97 2.38 -31.16
C GLY A 294 5.32 1.71 -32.38
N LYS A 295 5.71 0.46 -32.64
CA LYS A 295 5.09 -0.36 -33.70
C LYS A 295 3.58 -0.43 -33.46
N ASN A 296 2.78 -0.20 -34.51
CA ASN A 296 1.32 -0.13 -34.44
C ASN A 296 0.82 0.93 -33.42
N LEU A 297 1.48 2.08 -33.37
CA LEU A 297 1.17 3.20 -32.46
C LEU A 297 1.27 2.84 -30.96
N ALA A 298 1.95 1.75 -30.61
CA ALA A 298 2.08 1.31 -29.23
C ALA A 298 2.86 2.33 -28.39
N ASN A 299 2.54 2.38 -27.10
CA ASN A 299 3.30 3.18 -26.15
C ASN A 299 4.73 2.63 -26.01
N ILE A 300 5.69 3.54 -26.03
CA ILE A 300 7.12 3.26 -25.87
C ILE A 300 7.73 4.32 -24.95
N ILE A 301 8.66 3.89 -24.09
CA ILE A 301 9.46 4.80 -23.26
C ILE A 301 10.72 5.20 -24.01
N GLY A 302 11.08 6.47 -23.94
CA GLY A 302 12.33 7.01 -24.46
C GLY A 302 13.05 7.85 -23.41
N VAL A 303 14.38 7.89 -23.54
CA VAL A 303 15.23 8.82 -22.79
C VAL A 303 15.81 9.83 -23.77
N PHE A 304 15.50 11.10 -23.56
CA PHE A 304 16.02 12.23 -24.31
C PHE A 304 17.16 12.89 -23.55
N ARG A 305 18.28 13.17 -24.23
CA ARG A 305 19.46 13.84 -23.68
C ARG A 305 19.82 15.04 -24.56
N PHE A 306 19.60 16.24 -24.04
CA PHE A 306 19.93 17.47 -24.74
C PHE A 306 21.45 17.63 -24.91
N GLY A 307 21.90 17.97 -26.12
CA GLY A 307 23.32 18.16 -26.45
C GLY A 307 24.10 16.88 -26.78
N ALA A 308 23.51 15.69 -26.61
CA ALA A 308 24.15 14.43 -26.98
C ALA A 308 24.13 14.19 -28.51
N LYS A 309 25.13 13.47 -29.03
CA LYS A 309 25.19 13.05 -30.46
C LYS A 309 23.97 12.21 -30.85
N LYS A 310 23.60 11.24 -30.00
CA LYS A 310 22.33 10.50 -30.09
C LYS A 310 21.37 11.08 -29.05
N LYS A 311 20.48 11.98 -29.50
CA LYS A 311 19.57 12.72 -28.61
C LYS A 311 18.50 11.85 -27.97
N ILE A 312 18.02 10.80 -28.64
CA ILE A 312 16.94 9.94 -28.15
C ILE A 312 17.35 8.48 -28.18
N GLU A 313 16.99 7.78 -27.12
CA GLU A 313 17.12 6.34 -27.00
C GLU A 313 15.78 5.73 -26.60
N TYR A 314 15.16 4.98 -27.52
CA TYR A 314 13.90 4.30 -27.29
C TYR A 314 14.11 2.91 -26.67
N LYS A 315 13.26 2.55 -25.70
CA LYS A 315 13.30 1.29 -24.97
C LYS A 315 12.06 0.46 -25.30
N GLY A 316 12.07 -0.16 -26.48
CA GLY A 316 10.92 -0.87 -27.06
C GLY A 316 10.43 -2.08 -26.28
N THR A 317 11.25 -2.65 -25.40
CA THR A 317 10.93 -3.83 -24.59
C THR A 317 10.50 -3.48 -23.17
N LEU A 318 10.54 -2.21 -22.77
CA LEU A 318 10.25 -1.81 -21.41
C LEU A 318 8.75 -2.00 -21.10
N LEU A 319 7.88 -1.51 -21.99
CA LEU A 319 6.44 -1.68 -21.86
C LEU A 319 5.97 -2.97 -22.53
N GLN A 320 5.36 -3.88 -21.75
CA GLN A 320 4.81 -5.13 -22.27
C GLN A 320 3.34 -5.01 -22.65
N LYS A 321 3.06 -5.26 -23.92
CA LYS A 321 1.72 -5.35 -24.50
C LYS A 321 1.05 -6.68 -24.16
N GLN A 322 -0.23 -6.62 -23.79
CA GLN A 322 -1.16 -7.74 -23.62
C GLN A 322 -2.28 -7.77 -24.67
N ILE A 323 -2.73 -6.61 -25.19
CA ILE A 323 -3.89 -6.48 -26.10
C ILE A 323 -3.56 -5.64 -27.33
N ASP A 324 -3.53 -4.31 -27.22
CA ASP A 324 -3.43 -3.41 -28.38
C ASP A 324 -2.11 -2.61 -28.42
N GLY A 325 -1.46 -2.46 -27.27
CA GLY A 325 -0.21 -1.74 -27.08
C GLY A 325 -0.39 -0.27 -26.71
N VAL A 326 -1.63 0.22 -26.62
CA VAL A 326 -1.95 1.64 -26.37
C VAL A 326 -2.75 1.78 -25.09
N PHE A 327 -3.89 1.10 -25.00
CA PHE A 327 -4.73 1.18 -23.81
C PHE A 327 -4.25 0.24 -22.71
N ASP A 328 -3.89 -0.99 -23.05
CA ASP A 328 -3.39 -1.99 -22.09
C ASP A 328 -2.03 -1.63 -21.49
N THR A 329 -1.25 -0.81 -22.17
CA THR A 329 0.04 -0.31 -21.70
C THR A 329 -0.04 1.08 -21.07
N ASP A 330 -1.24 1.66 -20.96
CA ASP A 330 -1.41 2.95 -20.30
C ASP A 330 -1.08 2.88 -18.81
N GLY A 331 -0.68 4.00 -18.23
CA GLY A 331 0.00 4.04 -16.95
C GLY A 331 0.56 5.39 -16.59
N LYS A 332 1.33 5.42 -15.50
CA LYS A 332 1.97 6.60 -14.93
C LYS A 332 3.49 6.46 -15.04
N LEU A 333 4.12 7.41 -15.73
CA LEU A 333 5.57 7.57 -15.74
C LEU A 333 6.02 8.41 -14.54
N LEU A 334 7.05 7.94 -13.83
CA LEU A 334 7.60 8.54 -12.62
C LEU A 334 9.13 8.49 -12.66
N TYR A 335 9.76 9.40 -11.92
CA TYR A 335 11.21 9.42 -11.74
C TYR A 335 11.61 9.91 -10.35
N THR A 336 12.54 9.19 -9.71
CA THR A 336 13.16 9.54 -8.42
C THR A 336 14.66 9.78 -8.58
N GLU A 337 15.19 10.85 -7.96
CA GLU A 337 16.61 11.23 -8.04
C GLU A 337 17.52 10.37 -7.14
N ASN A 338 16.97 9.80 -6.08
CA ASN A 338 17.71 8.94 -5.16
C ASN A 338 16.88 7.65 -5.01
N PRO A 339 17.22 6.53 -5.69
CA PRO A 339 18.49 6.16 -6.32
C PRO A 339 18.60 6.37 -7.85
N ASN A 340 18.00 7.40 -8.47
CA ASN A 340 17.97 7.59 -9.93
C ASN A 340 17.26 6.48 -10.71
N ARG A 341 15.97 6.28 -10.43
CA ARG A 341 15.14 5.26 -11.07
C ARG A 341 14.00 5.86 -11.87
N ILE A 342 13.74 5.27 -13.03
CA ILE A 342 12.53 5.43 -13.80
C ILE A 342 11.55 4.38 -13.33
N ILE A 343 10.33 4.79 -12.98
CA ILE A 343 9.26 3.88 -12.57
C ILE A 343 8.09 4.05 -13.53
N TYR A 344 7.50 2.94 -13.95
CA TYR A 344 6.29 2.96 -14.75
C TYR A 344 5.22 2.06 -14.13
N LEU A 345 4.08 2.64 -13.76
CA LEU A 345 2.98 1.93 -13.12
C LEU A 345 1.84 1.75 -14.13
N TYR A 346 1.41 0.51 -14.38
CA TYR A 346 0.27 0.26 -15.26
C TYR A 346 -1.07 0.57 -14.57
N TYR A 347 -2.01 1.17 -15.30
CA TYR A 347 -3.33 1.50 -14.73
C TYR A 347 -4.28 0.32 -14.63
N TYR A 348 -4.24 -0.60 -15.60
CA TYR A 348 -5.27 -1.63 -15.77
C TYR A 348 -4.82 -3.04 -15.37
N ARG A 349 -3.62 -3.18 -14.81
CA ARG A 349 -3.09 -4.43 -14.28
C ARG A 349 -2.17 -4.19 -13.08
N ASN A 350 -1.94 -5.23 -12.30
CA ASN A 350 -1.19 -5.19 -11.05
C ASN A 350 0.33 -5.14 -11.22
N GLU A 351 0.86 -4.41 -12.20
CA GLU A 351 2.29 -4.42 -12.53
C GLU A 351 2.89 -3.02 -12.51
N PHE A 352 4.16 -2.94 -12.08
CA PHE A 352 5.01 -1.78 -12.29
C PHE A 352 6.41 -2.21 -12.74
N ILE A 353 7.10 -1.30 -13.41
CA ILE A 353 8.45 -1.51 -13.93
C ILE A 353 9.39 -0.55 -13.23
N VAL A 354 10.59 -1.04 -12.93
CA VAL A 354 11.70 -0.22 -12.45
C VAL A 354 12.85 -0.35 -13.45
N ALA A 355 13.33 0.81 -13.91
CA ALA A 355 14.48 0.94 -14.79
C ALA A 355 15.49 1.93 -14.21
N ASP A 356 16.74 1.79 -14.65
CA ASP A 356 17.81 2.72 -14.29
C ASP A 356 17.65 4.07 -15.04
N LYS A 357 18.57 5.02 -14.78
CA LYS A 357 18.57 6.33 -15.45
C LYS A 357 18.77 6.28 -16.97
N THR A 358 19.21 5.15 -17.52
CA THR A 358 19.37 4.96 -18.96
C THR A 358 18.16 4.33 -19.62
N GLY A 359 17.19 3.87 -18.82
CA GLY A 359 16.00 3.16 -19.26
C GLY A 359 16.24 1.65 -19.43
N GLU A 360 17.35 1.12 -18.91
CA GLU A 360 17.57 -0.32 -18.83
C GLU A 360 16.74 -0.90 -17.69
N LEU A 361 16.07 -2.02 -17.97
CA LEU A 361 15.22 -2.70 -17.01
C LEU A 361 16.03 -3.22 -15.82
N GLN A 362 15.59 -2.90 -14.60
CA GLN A 362 16.11 -3.53 -13.39
C GLN A 362 15.22 -4.72 -12.99
N PHE A 363 13.92 -4.49 -12.81
CA PHE A 363 12.95 -5.55 -12.51
C PHE A 363 11.50 -5.13 -12.81
N ARG A 364 10.60 -6.11 -12.77
CA ARG A 364 9.14 -5.92 -12.76
C ARG A 364 8.59 -6.35 -11.41
N GLY A 365 7.79 -5.50 -10.82
CA GLY A 365 7.11 -5.76 -9.56
C GLY A 365 5.61 -5.83 -9.75
N HIS A 366 4.93 -6.35 -8.73
CA HIS A 366 3.49 -6.41 -8.71
C HIS A 366 2.92 -5.58 -7.56
N THR A 367 1.80 -4.92 -7.79
CA THR A 367 0.98 -4.37 -6.71
C THR A 367 0.21 -5.51 -6.04
N ILE A 368 -0.23 -5.33 -4.79
CA ILE A 368 -0.89 -6.38 -4.00
C ILE A 368 -2.23 -6.88 -4.57
N ASP A 369 -2.84 -6.15 -5.50
CA ASP A 369 -4.01 -6.60 -6.27
C ASP A 369 -3.68 -7.84 -7.13
N THR A 370 -4.70 -8.62 -7.50
CA THR A 370 -4.56 -9.89 -8.24
C THR A 370 -4.86 -9.79 -9.74
N THR A 371 -5.13 -8.60 -10.26
CA THR A 371 -5.52 -8.35 -11.65
C THR A 371 -4.29 -8.32 -12.57
N THR A 372 -3.83 -9.50 -12.99
CA THR A 372 -2.65 -9.65 -13.88
C THR A 372 -2.91 -9.29 -15.35
N LYS A 373 -4.14 -9.47 -15.82
CA LYS A 373 -4.55 -9.16 -17.20
C LYS A 373 -5.44 -7.91 -17.24
N ALA A 374 -5.13 -7.01 -18.16
CA ALA A 374 -5.93 -5.82 -18.41
C ALA A 374 -7.35 -6.17 -18.86
N LYS A 375 -8.36 -5.82 -18.07
CA LYS A 375 -9.78 -6.04 -18.37
C LYS A 375 -10.35 -4.87 -19.18
N ILE A 376 -9.82 -4.65 -20.38
CA ILE A 376 -10.26 -3.58 -21.29
C ILE A 376 -10.97 -4.14 -22.53
N LYS A 377 -11.96 -3.41 -23.03
CA LYS A 377 -12.65 -3.71 -24.29
C LYS A 377 -12.36 -2.61 -25.29
N VAL A 378 -11.68 -2.95 -26.38
CA VAL A 378 -11.29 -2.02 -27.44
C VAL A 378 -12.12 -2.31 -28.68
N SER A 379 -12.72 -1.28 -29.26
CA SER A 379 -13.32 -1.30 -30.59
C SER A 379 -12.43 -0.53 -31.56
N TYR A 380 -12.50 -0.95 -32.83
CA TYR A 380 -11.80 -0.33 -33.93
C TYR A 380 -12.84 0.29 -34.86
N LEU A 381 -12.64 1.56 -35.23
CA LEU A 381 -13.41 2.21 -36.28
C LEU A 381 -12.65 2.10 -37.63
N GLU A 382 -13.31 2.51 -38.71
CA GLU A 382 -12.87 2.41 -40.12
C GLU A 382 -11.34 2.33 -40.33
N ASN A 383 -10.91 1.34 -41.12
CA ASN A 383 -9.52 1.03 -41.46
C ASN A 383 -8.59 0.68 -40.28
N HIS A 384 -9.11 0.32 -39.10
CA HIS A 384 -8.34 -0.08 -37.90
C HIS A 384 -7.37 0.97 -37.34
N THR A 385 -7.45 2.22 -37.81
CA THR A 385 -6.54 3.31 -37.39
C THR A 385 -7.02 4.00 -36.11
N VAL A 386 -8.33 4.03 -35.86
CA VAL A 386 -8.93 4.66 -34.69
C VAL A 386 -9.36 3.59 -33.69
N ARG A 387 -8.91 3.73 -32.44
CA ARG A 387 -9.23 2.81 -31.34
C ARG A 387 -10.04 3.56 -30.29
N LYS A 388 -11.07 2.92 -29.77
CA LYS A 388 -11.92 3.48 -28.71
C LYS A 388 -12.18 2.43 -27.64
N MET A 389 -12.23 2.86 -26.38
CA MET A 389 -12.75 2.02 -25.31
C MET A 389 -14.26 1.85 -25.47
N SER A 390 -14.71 0.60 -25.55
CA SER A 390 -16.13 0.25 -25.72
C SER A 390 -16.90 0.24 -24.39
N ALA A 391 -16.19 0.35 -23.25
CA ALA A 391 -16.76 0.45 -21.91
C ALA A 391 -15.78 1.21 -20.99
N PRO A 392 -16.24 1.81 -19.87
CA PRO A 392 -15.36 2.39 -18.87
C PRO A 392 -14.35 1.33 -18.37
N PRO A 393 -13.06 1.67 -18.27
CA PRO A 393 -12.04 0.68 -17.95
C PRO A 393 -12.08 0.30 -16.46
N PHE A 394 -11.77 -0.96 -16.17
CA PHE A 394 -11.51 -1.45 -14.82
C PHE A 394 -10.11 -0.96 -14.38
N ILE A 395 -10.06 0.16 -13.67
CA ILE A 395 -8.81 0.77 -13.17
C ILE A 395 -8.36 0.05 -11.91
N VAL A 396 -7.15 -0.51 -11.94
CA VAL A 396 -6.47 -1.13 -10.79
C VAL A 396 -5.71 -0.05 -10.01
N ASN A 397 -4.80 0.64 -10.71
CA ASN A 397 -3.95 1.68 -10.14
C ASN A 397 -4.38 3.03 -10.72
N ALA A 398 -4.75 3.98 -9.87
CA ALA A 398 -5.28 5.26 -10.32
C ALA A 398 -4.24 6.36 -10.44
N ASN A 399 -3.25 6.37 -9.54
CA ASN A 399 -2.15 7.33 -9.53
C ASN A 399 -1.02 6.81 -8.64
N ALA A 400 0.15 7.45 -8.70
CA ALA A 400 1.26 7.13 -7.83
C ALA A 400 2.22 8.30 -7.64
N ALA A 401 3.00 8.20 -6.57
CA ALA A 401 4.15 9.06 -6.28
C ALA A 401 5.33 8.19 -5.85
N VAL A 402 6.55 8.69 -6.05
CA VAL A 402 7.77 8.04 -5.60
C VAL A 402 8.53 8.99 -4.69
N CYS A 403 9.04 8.47 -3.57
CA CYS A 403 9.94 9.20 -2.68
C CYS A 403 11.02 8.23 -2.20
N GLN A 404 12.27 8.55 -2.50
CA GLN A 404 13.41 7.67 -2.25
C GLN A 404 13.22 6.26 -2.87
N ASN A 405 13.34 5.19 -2.08
CA ASN A 405 13.09 3.81 -2.47
C ASN A 405 11.61 3.40 -2.44
N LEU A 406 10.71 4.26 -1.97
CA LEU A 406 9.31 3.89 -1.78
C LEU A 406 8.42 4.34 -2.96
N LEU A 407 7.59 3.42 -3.43
CA LEU A 407 6.51 3.68 -4.38
C LEU A 407 5.18 3.71 -3.62
N PHE A 408 4.45 4.82 -3.77
CA PHE A 408 3.13 5.04 -3.20
C PHE A 408 2.10 4.92 -4.31
N VAL A 409 1.16 4.00 -4.20
CA VAL A 409 0.16 3.70 -5.22
C VAL A 409 -1.24 3.97 -4.68
N TYR A 410 -1.99 4.83 -5.35
CA TYR A 410 -3.42 4.95 -5.10
C TYR A 410 -4.16 3.81 -5.82
N SER A 411 -4.58 2.82 -5.05
CA SER A 411 -5.30 1.64 -5.54
C SER A 411 -6.82 1.87 -5.56
N LYS A 412 -7.48 1.32 -6.59
CA LYS A 412 -8.94 1.36 -6.76
C LYS A 412 -9.64 0.03 -6.54
N ILE A 413 -8.91 -0.99 -6.09
CA ILE A 413 -9.48 -2.30 -5.80
C ILE A 413 -9.62 -2.50 -4.29
N LYS A 414 -10.80 -2.99 -3.86
CA LYS A 414 -11.11 -3.30 -2.45
C LYS A 414 -10.37 -4.58 -2.03
N GLY A 415 -9.59 -4.52 -0.96
CA GLY A 415 -8.88 -5.69 -0.42
C GLY A 415 -9.84 -6.75 0.13
N LYS A 416 -9.35 -7.99 0.32
CA LYS A 416 -10.17 -9.14 0.72
C LYS A 416 -10.91 -8.96 2.05
N TYR A 417 -10.28 -8.28 3.01
CA TYR A 417 -10.82 -8.02 4.36
C TYR A 417 -10.93 -6.53 4.67
N GLU A 418 -11.16 -5.73 3.63
CA GLU A 418 -11.25 -4.28 3.73
C GLU A 418 -12.52 -3.85 4.48
N ASN A 419 -12.36 -2.95 5.45
CA ASN A 419 -13.49 -2.34 6.13
C ASN A 419 -14.32 -1.48 5.15
N GLU A 420 -15.63 -1.71 5.09
CA GLU A 420 -16.50 -1.07 4.09
C GLU A 420 -16.59 0.46 4.29
N LYS A 421 -16.76 0.89 5.54
CA LYS A 421 -16.85 2.32 5.87
C LYS A 421 -15.55 3.05 5.50
N LEU A 422 -14.41 2.45 5.82
CA LEU A 422 -13.10 2.99 5.44
C LEU A 422 -12.97 3.10 3.91
N TRP A 423 -13.34 2.05 3.19
CA TRP A 423 -13.27 2.00 1.72
C TRP A 423 -14.13 3.08 1.04
N GLU A 424 -15.31 3.36 1.58
CA GLU A 424 -16.20 4.40 1.05
C GLU A 424 -15.69 5.82 1.35
N GLN A 425 -15.08 6.01 2.52
CA GLN A 425 -14.68 7.33 3.04
C GLN A 425 -13.25 7.73 2.68
N ALA A 426 -12.42 6.82 2.18
CA ALA A 426 -11.01 7.11 1.90
C ALA A 426 -10.53 6.58 0.56
N SER A 427 -9.46 7.22 0.07
CA SER A 427 -8.63 6.76 -1.02
C SER A 427 -7.42 6.04 -0.41
N ILE A 428 -7.24 4.75 -0.71
CA ILE A 428 -6.20 3.94 -0.08
C ILE A 428 -4.88 4.05 -0.84
N ILE A 429 -3.80 4.39 -0.10
CA ILE A 429 -2.44 4.43 -0.62
C ILE A 429 -1.70 3.18 -0.16
N ASP A 430 -1.30 2.33 -1.11
CA ASP A 430 -0.45 1.16 -0.89
C ASP A 430 1.02 1.56 -1.07
N VAL A 431 1.90 1.13 -0.17
CA VAL A 431 3.33 1.48 -0.14
C VAL A 431 4.20 0.26 -0.41
N TYR A 432 5.14 0.39 -1.33
CA TYR A 432 6.05 -0.67 -1.77
C TYR A 432 7.50 -0.24 -1.62
N ASP A 433 8.37 -1.14 -1.16
CA ASP A 433 9.82 -0.96 -1.18
C ASP A 433 10.38 -1.45 -2.52
N LEU A 434 10.86 -0.52 -3.34
CA LEU A 434 11.43 -0.81 -4.65
C LEU A 434 12.79 -1.52 -4.57
N ASN A 435 13.45 -1.59 -3.42
CA ASN A 435 14.70 -2.34 -3.26
C ASN A 435 14.44 -3.81 -2.96
N LYS A 436 13.41 -4.08 -2.15
CA LYS A 436 13.02 -5.44 -1.77
C LYS A 436 11.97 -6.06 -2.69
N ASN A 437 11.38 -5.25 -3.57
CA ASN A 437 10.21 -5.63 -4.37
C ASN A 437 9.07 -6.19 -3.51
N ALA A 438 8.79 -5.53 -2.39
CA ALA A 438 7.87 -6.01 -1.37
C ALA A 438 6.85 -4.94 -1.01
N TYR A 439 5.62 -5.37 -0.75
CA TYR A 439 4.59 -4.54 -0.12
C TYR A 439 4.95 -4.29 1.35
N LEU A 440 4.76 -3.06 1.84
CA LEU A 440 5.05 -2.70 3.22
C LEU A 440 3.78 -2.50 4.05
N MET A 441 2.91 -1.60 3.58
CA MET A 441 1.74 -1.13 4.33
C MET A 441 0.80 -0.35 3.41
N SER A 442 -0.39 -0.07 3.93
CA SER A 442 -1.35 0.86 3.33
C SER A 442 -1.79 1.89 4.36
N PHE A 443 -2.24 3.04 3.88
CA PHE A 443 -2.89 4.03 4.73
C PHE A 443 -3.99 4.80 3.99
N PRO A 444 -5.04 5.23 4.69
CA PRO A 444 -6.12 5.99 4.09
C PRO A 444 -5.76 7.47 3.92
N VAL A 445 -6.15 8.04 2.78
CA VAL A 445 -6.31 9.48 2.59
C VAL A 445 -7.80 9.77 2.50
N TYR A 446 -8.35 10.41 3.53
CA TYR A 446 -9.80 10.61 3.64
C TYR A 446 -10.32 11.58 2.57
N ASN A 447 -11.51 11.27 2.07
CA ASN A 447 -12.23 12.10 1.11
C ASN A 447 -12.71 13.40 1.78
N ILE A 448 -12.84 14.47 1.00
CA ILE A 448 -13.40 15.75 1.47
C ILE A 448 -14.77 15.93 0.81
N GLY A 449 -15.83 15.80 1.61
CA GLY A 449 -17.19 15.73 1.12
C GLY A 449 -17.34 14.60 0.09
N LYS A 450 -17.79 14.95 -1.13
CA LYS A 450 -17.92 13.99 -2.24
C LYS A 450 -16.65 13.79 -3.06
N TYR A 451 -15.59 14.55 -2.79
CA TYR A 451 -14.38 14.57 -3.61
C TYR A 451 -13.37 13.54 -3.10
N LYS A 452 -12.91 12.69 -4.02
CA LYS A 452 -11.84 11.71 -3.80
C LYS A 452 -10.47 12.29 -4.18
N LEU A 453 -9.42 11.57 -3.82
CA LEU A 453 -8.04 11.92 -4.17
C LEU A 453 -7.86 12.05 -5.69
N LYS A 454 -7.43 13.22 -6.15
CA LYS A 454 -7.14 13.49 -7.57
C LYS A 454 -5.67 13.24 -7.89
N ASN A 455 -4.78 13.82 -7.09
CA ASN A 455 -3.34 13.73 -7.30
C ASN A 455 -2.61 13.92 -5.97
N PHE A 456 -1.39 13.40 -5.87
CA PHE A 456 -0.57 13.57 -4.69
C PHE A 456 0.92 13.53 -5.03
N ILE A 457 1.73 14.10 -4.15
CA ILE A 457 3.19 13.96 -4.15
C ILE A 457 3.65 13.65 -2.72
N VAL A 458 4.73 12.90 -2.61
CA VAL A 458 5.32 12.52 -1.34
C VAL A 458 6.71 13.12 -1.22
N THR A 459 6.98 13.67 -0.05
CA THR A 459 8.29 14.15 0.39
C THR A 459 8.73 13.32 1.60
N PRO A 460 9.99 13.42 2.05
CA PRO A 460 10.44 12.67 3.23
C PRO A 460 9.62 12.94 4.50
N SER A 461 8.97 14.10 4.60
CA SER A 461 8.18 14.47 5.79
C SER A 461 6.68 14.44 5.59
N TYR A 462 6.20 14.76 4.37
CA TYR A 462 4.80 15.06 4.12
C TYR A 462 4.30 14.41 2.83
N LEU A 463 3.03 14.02 2.83
CA LEU A 463 2.25 13.77 1.63
C LEU A 463 1.35 14.98 1.38
N TYR A 464 1.44 15.54 0.18
CA TYR A 464 0.56 16.61 -0.30
C TYR A 464 -0.47 16.01 -1.24
N ALA A 465 -1.75 16.19 -0.95
CA ALA A 465 -2.87 15.65 -1.72
C ALA A 465 -3.73 16.79 -2.28
N LEU A 466 -4.18 16.64 -3.53
CA LEU A 466 -5.23 17.46 -4.12
C LEU A 466 -6.55 16.70 -4.10
N ILE A 467 -7.54 17.26 -3.43
CA ILE A 467 -8.87 16.66 -3.24
C ILE A 467 -9.91 17.74 -3.51
N GLY A 468 -10.63 17.64 -4.64
CA GLY A 468 -11.56 18.69 -5.07
C GLY A 468 -10.86 20.03 -5.30
N ASN A 469 -11.25 21.05 -4.53
CA ASN A 469 -10.65 22.39 -4.53
C ASN A 469 -9.66 22.59 -3.38
N GLU A 470 -9.29 21.52 -2.67
CA GLU A 470 -8.43 21.60 -1.51
C GLU A 470 -7.06 20.98 -1.79
N ILE A 471 -6.02 21.62 -1.25
CA ILE A 471 -4.73 20.99 -1.01
C ILE A 471 -4.63 20.61 0.46
N VAL A 472 -4.22 19.38 0.71
CA VAL A 472 -4.19 18.77 2.03
C VAL A 472 -2.80 18.24 2.32
N ILE A 473 -2.30 18.46 3.54
CA ILE A 473 -1.01 17.95 4.00
C ILE A 473 -1.26 16.85 5.03
N TYR A 474 -0.65 15.70 4.80
CA TYR A 474 -0.52 14.62 5.76
C TYR A 474 0.93 14.56 6.26
N ASP A 475 1.12 14.59 7.58
CA ASP A 475 2.40 14.29 8.22
C ASP A 475 2.63 12.77 8.20
N LEU A 476 3.77 12.35 7.67
CA LEU A 476 4.17 10.96 7.63
C LEU A 476 4.78 10.57 8.98
N LYS A 477 4.31 9.50 9.60
CA LYS A 477 4.78 9.11 10.94
C LYS A 477 6.06 8.27 10.89
N PRO A 478 6.76 8.12 12.03
CA PRO A 478 8.01 7.36 12.11
C PRO A 478 7.94 5.94 11.52
N VAL A 479 6.78 5.28 11.64
CA VAL A 479 6.57 3.93 11.09
C VAL A 479 6.79 3.86 9.58
N LEU A 480 6.46 4.93 8.85
CA LEU A 480 6.66 5.04 7.40
C LEU A 480 8.01 5.71 7.08
N LYS A 481 8.39 6.75 7.83
CA LYS A 481 9.66 7.49 7.63
C LYS A 481 10.88 6.58 7.75
N LYS A 482 10.88 5.59 8.65
CA LYS A 482 12.00 4.64 8.83
C LYS A 482 12.22 3.71 7.62
N GLU A 483 11.19 3.51 6.79
CA GLU A 483 11.28 2.66 5.58
C GLU A 483 11.82 3.43 4.37
N MET A 484 11.86 4.77 4.47
CA MET A 484 12.49 5.64 3.48
C MET A 484 14.01 5.59 3.66
N LYS A 485 14.67 4.89 2.74
CA LYS A 485 16.13 4.73 2.71
C LYS A 485 16.71 5.57 1.57
N SER A 486 17.52 6.57 1.92
CA SER A 486 18.42 7.21 0.96
C SER A 486 19.61 6.30 0.67
N VAL A 487 20.16 6.35 -0.55
CA VAL A 487 21.34 5.57 -0.95
C VAL A 487 22.54 5.78 -0.01
N ASP A 488 22.62 6.92 0.67
CA ASP A 488 23.69 7.23 1.62
C ASP A 488 23.66 6.38 2.91
N LEU A 489 22.57 5.66 3.20
CA LEU A 489 22.42 4.80 4.38
C LEU A 489 22.64 3.30 4.11
N ILE A 490 23.01 2.92 2.88
CA ILE A 490 23.20 1.51 2.48
C ILE A 490 24.71 1.14 2.43
N LYS A 491 25.60 2.06 2.82
CA LYS A 491 27.06 1.86 2.76
C LYS A 491 27.76 1.56 4.09
N ASP A 492 27.03 1.42 5.19
CA ASP A 492 27.61 1.05 6.49
C ASP A 492 27.24 -0.37 6.90
#